data_AF-A0A963IJY3-F1
#
_entry.id   AF-A0A963IJY3-F1
#
_cell.length_a   1.000
_cell.length_b   1.000
_cell.length_c   1.000
_cell.angle_alpha   90.00
_cell.angle_beta   90.00
_cell.angle_gamma   90.00
#
_symmetry.space_group_name_H-M   'P 1'
#
loop_
_entity.id
_entity.type
_entity.pdbx_description
1 polymer ?
#
loop_
_entity_poly.entity_id
_entity_poly.type
_entity_poly.pdbx_seq_one_letter_code
_entity_poly.pdbx_strand_id
1 'polypeptide(L)'
;MTTRKEFRRWFMVLAVLCGVAVPGLAFSAGPASSPSSDLCRSPGFSFDTFGTKRFHLNTLCTTPYPPGTPDIPAWADVLLAPSNFVACKASPIALCYYSGPEMSAGGTSLPCKLREGGAIADCTCLEIPPGSTYFVDINAILNLAVYVETVSVCGWDGSECLPKGKKVAPVCEAIRKGTLYPGKEVDLVSTFSNALDQKIPIAKTDNACTAEPYTLYAGCMTAPCTRTPVVDPITGNFQAQCACPTYLGPFQVGTKLTGTAGCELGDNTVWSAAYSTFGPTFPTIPDCIPDAPGDKGCPLLSPPPPDFPAPPAQISCNKVCSEYKKSNRKGIQVGFTCDATLCTAASDPALVTRACAGLDKHDVSEILKLELAVGKSCAASQICGCEPSKKTNEEIWRLNDAQRYEGISPQCDQNGTLCGTKPRR
;
A
#
# COMPACT_ATOMS: atom_id res chain seq x y z
N MET A 1 -2.47 57.30 -36.41
CA MET A 1 -2.23 58.23 -35.29
C MET A 1 -3.28 57.96 -34.23
N THR A 2 -2.93 57.24 -33.18
CA THR A 2 -3.86 56.91 -32.10
C THR A 2 -3.09 56.87 -30.79
N THR A 3 -3.61 57.63 -29.85
CA THR A 3 -2.92 58.30 -28.76
C THR A 3 -3.01 57.53 -27.44
N ARG A 4 -1.85 57.21 -26.86
CA ARG A 4 -1.43 57.53 -25.48
C ARG A 4 -2.56 57.80 -24.46
N LYS A 5 -3.37 56.79 -24.08
CA LYS A 5 -4.35 56.95 -22.97
C LYS A 5 -4.74 55.70 -22.18
N GLU A 6 -4.11 54.53 -22.38
CA GLU A 6 -4.51 53.29 -21.66
C GLU A 6 -3.51 52.78 -20.61
N PHE A 7 -2.36 53.44 -20.41
CA PHE A 7 -1.33 52.96 -19.49
C PHE A 7 -1.55 53.34 -18.00
N ARG A 8 -2.66 54.00 -17.66
CA ARG A 8 -2.92 54.52 -16.29
C ARG A 8 -4.03 53.81 -15.52
N ARG A 9 -4.62 52.74 -16.09
CA ARG A 9 -5.77 52.04 -15.48
C ARG A 9 -5.43 50.77 -14.70
N TRP A 10 -4.18 50.31 -14.74
CA TRP A 10 -3.75 49.06 -14.07
C TRP A 10 -3.06 49.24 -12.71
N PHE A 11 -2.74 50.47 -12.29
CA PHE A 11 -2.03 50.72 -11.03
C PHE A 11 -2.93 51.03 -9.82
N MET A 12 -4.25 51.06 -9.97
CA MET A 12 -5.20 51.42 -8.91
C MET A 12 -6.16 50.30 -8.47
N VAL A 13 -5.84 49.03 -8.76
CA VAL A 13 -6.58 47.87 -8.23
C VAL A 13 -5.78 47.12 -7.14
N LEU A 14 -4.51 47.49 -6.94
CA LEU A 14 -3.59 46.79 -6.02
C LEU A 14 -3.46 47.43 -4.62
N ALA A 15 -4.24 48.46 -4.29
CA ALA A 15 -4.04 49.23 -3.05
C ALA A 15 -5.27 49.33 -2.11
N VAL A 16 -6.35 48.58 -2.34
CA VAL A 16 -7.58 48.66 -1.51
C VAL A 16 -8.01 47.29 -0.93
N LEU A 17 -7.11 46.30 -0.90
CA LEU A 17 -7.35 45.00 -0.24
C LEU A 17 -6.39 44.72 0.93
N CYS A 18 -5.86 45.78 1.56
CA CYS A 18 -5.19 45.70 2.85
C CYS A 18 -5.91 46.60 3.85
N GLY A 19 -6.80 46.03 4.67
CA GLY A 19 -7.28 46.74 5.85
C GLY A 19 -8.70 46.43 6.30
N VAL A 20 -9.02 45.16 6.60
CA VAL A 20 -9.99 44.83 7.66
C VAL A 20 -9.57 43.49 8.28
N ALA A 21 -8.94 43.53 9.46
CA ALA A 21 -8.69 42.36 10.29
C ALA A 21 -9.75 42.30 11.39
N VAL A 22 -10.48 41.19 11.47
CA VAL A 22 -11.36 40.84 12.61
C VAL A 22 -10.70 39.65 13.31
N PRO A 23 -10.50 39.66 14.64
CA PRO A 23 -9.96 38.52 15.35
C PRO A 23 -11.10 37.55 15.67
N GLY A 24 -11.27 36.52 14.85
CA GLY A 24 -12.07 35.34 15.17
C GLY A 24 -11.15 34.25 15.73
N LEU A 25 -11.39 33.85 16.97
CA LEU A 25 -10.77 32.67 17.59
C LEU A 25 -11.16 31.43 16.77
N ALA A 26 -10.23 30.92 15.96
CA ALA A 26 -10.33 29.63 15.31
C ALA A 26 -9.25 28.71 15.89
N PHE A 27 -9.68 27.56 16.43
CA PHE A 27 -8.79 26.44 16.71
C PHE A 27 -8.23 25.93 15.38
N SER A 28 -7.00 26.31 15.05
CA SER A 28 -6.27 25.76 13.91
C SER A 28 -5.64 24.42 14.31
N ALA A 29 -6.11 23.33 13.70
CA ALA A 29 -5.21 22.24 13.34
C ALA A 29 -4.17 22.82 12.38
N GLY A 30 -2.88 22.74 12.73
CA GLY A 30 -1.80 23.35 11.95
C GLY A 30 -1.73 22.78 10.53
N PRO A 31 -1.47 23.61 9.50
CA PRO A 31 -1.17 23.13 8.16
C PRO A 31 0.14 22.34 8.17
N ALA A 32 0.17 21.20 7.48
CA ALA A 32 1.41 20.46 7.24
C ALA A 32 2.42 21.38 6.53
N SER A 33 3.60 21.56 7.13
CA SER A 33 4.67 22.37 6.57
C SER A 33 5.25 21.70 5.32
N SER A 34 5.53 22.50 4.29
CA SER A 34 6.29 22.06 3.11
C SER A 34 7.62 21.43 3.52
N PRO A 35 8.14 20.43 2.80
CA PRO A 35 9.48 19.95 3.07
C PRO A 35 10.47 21.09 2.79
N SER A 36 11.46 21.22 3.66
CA SER A 36 12.61 22.03 3.34
C SER A 36 13.31 21.40 2.12
N SER A 37 13.81 22.23 1.22
CA SER A 37 14.71 21.80 0.14
C SER A 37 16.07 21.32 0.64
N ASP A 38 16.19 21.06 1.95
CA ASP A 38 17.42 20.68 2.59
C ASP A 38 17.64 19.18 2.39
N LEU A 39 18.86 18.84 1.98
CA LEU A 39 19.27 17.45 1.88
C LEU A 39 19.34 16.88 3.29
N CYS A 40 18.62 15.77 3.52
CA CYS A 40 18.89 14.95 4.69
C CYS A 40 20.33 14.45 4.62
N ARG A 41 20.96 14.27 5.78
CA ARG A 41 22.31 13.71 5.88
C ARG A 41 22.52 12.56 4.90
N SER A 42 23.57 12.65 4.08
CA SER A 42 23.87 11.64 3.05
C SER A 42 23.91 10.24 3.65
N PRO A 43 23.25 9.25 3.05
CA PRO A 43 23.23 7.89 3.54
C PRO A 43 24.64 7.28 3.48
N GLY A 44 24.95 6.42 4.45
CA GLY A 44 26.14 5.57 4.40
C GLY A 44 25.97 4.33 3.50
N PHE A 45 24.93 4.28 2.67
CA PHE A 45 24.56 3.12 1.84
C PHE A 45 24.20 3.52 0.41
N SER A 46 24.18 2.54 -0.48
CA SER A 46 23.70 2.69 -1.86
C SER A 46 22.86 1.47 -2.26
N PHE A 47 21.90 1.69 -3.16
CA PHE A 47 21.12 0.65 -3.82
C PHE A 47 21.58 0.41 -5.27
N ASP A 48 22.80 0.80 -5.63
CA ASP A 48 23.36 0.60 -6.97
C ASP A 48 23.36 -0.87 -7.42
N THR A 49 23.30 -1.82 -6.48
CA THR A 49 23.16 -3.25 -6.79
C THR A 49 21.74 -3.64 -7.23
N PHE A 50 20.72 -2.91 -6.78
CA PHE A 50 19.31 -3.18 -7.07
C PHE A 50 18.75 -2.30 -8.19
N GLY A 51 19.42 -1.19 -8.47
CA GLY A 51 19.07 -0.23 -9.52
C GLY A 51 20.05 -0.26 -10.69
N THR A 52 19.59 0.18 -11.86
CA THR A 52 20.53 0.69 -12.88
C THR A 52 20.89 2.14 -12.56
N LYS A 53 21.75 2.79 -13.36
CA LYS A 53 22.05 4.24 -13.26
C LYS A 53 20.83 5.19 -13.22
N ARG A 54 19.61 4.68 -13.38
CA ARG A 54 18.34 5.42 -13.33
C ARG A 54 17.68 5.42 -11.95
N PHE A 55 18.10 4.58 -11.02
CA PHE A 55 17.62 4.66 -9.64
C PHE A 55 18.42 5.73 -8.90
N HIS A 56 17.71 6.67 -8.27
CA HIS A 56 18.29 7.63 -7.36
C HIS A 56 17.56 7.52 -6.04
N LEU A 57 18.30 7.25 -4.97
CA LEU A 57 17.72 7.24 -3.63
C LEU A 57 17.16 8.63 -3.30
N ASN A 58 15.97 8.65 -2.72
CA ASN A 58 15.36 9.83 -2.17
C ASN A 58 16.08 10.24 -0.88
N THR A 59 16.98 11.21 -0.98
CA THR A 59 17.71 11.80 0.15
C THR A 59 17.10 13.13 0.62
N LEU A 60 15.88 13.45 0.18
CA LEU A 60 15.15 14.61 0.69
C LEU A 60 14.64 14.32 2.10
N CYS A 61 14.49 15.37 2.90
CA CYS A 61 13.74 15.28 4.14
C CYS A 61 12.25 15.29 3.86
N THR A 62 11.67 14.09 3.84
CA THR A 62 10.29 13.87 3.40
C THR A 62 9.28 14.17 4.48
N THR A 63 9.71 14.26 5.74
CA THR A 63 8.83 14.64 6.86
C THR A 63 9.44 15.74 7.74
N PRO A 64 8.65 16.77 8.08
CA PRO A 64 8.98 17.66 9.19
C PRO A 64 8.57 16.99 10.52
N TYR A 65 9.49 16.94 11.50
CA TYR A 65 9.18 16.53 12.88
C TYR A 65 9.73 17.57 13.88
N PRO A 66 9.35 17.55 15.19
CA PRO A 66 9.58 18.63 16.13
C PRO A 66 11.03 19.09 16.22
N PRO A 67 11.28 20.32 16.71
CA PRO A 67 12.62 20.82 16.94
C PRO A 67 13.47 19.84 17.75
N GLY A 68 14.63 19.43 17.21
CA GLY A 68 15.60 18.57 17.91
C GLY A 68 15.74 17.15 17.39
N THR A 69 14.90 16.68 16.46
CA THR A 69 15.11 15.38 15.79
C THR A 69 16.07 15.51 14.60
N PRO A 70 16.86 14.47 14.29
CA PRO A 70 17.66 14.42 13.06
C PRO A 70 16.79 14.64 11.83
N ASP A 71 17.39 15.16 10.76
CA ASP A 71 16.88 15.10 9.39
C ASP A 71 16.15 13.77 9.12
N ILE A 72 14.90 13.81 8.66
CA ILE A 72 14.06 12.61 8.50
C ILE A 72 13.93 12.22 7.03
N PRO A 73 14.72 11.23 6.59
CA PRO A 73 14.72 10.77 5.21
C PRO A 73 13.57 9.79 4.96
N ALA A 74 13.36 9.43 3.69
CA ALA A 74 12.33 8.46 3.30
C ALA A 74 12.46 7.10 4.01
N TRP A 75 13.67 6.64 4.30
CA TRP A 75 13.88 5.36 4.98
C TRP A 75 13.66 5.39 6.50
N ALA A 76 13.26 6.53 7.06
CA ALA A 76 12.74 6.56 8.43
C ALA A 76 11.29 6.05 8.51
N ASP A 77 10.59 5.90 7.39
CA ASP A 77 9.24 5.31 7.36
C ASP A 77 8.28 6.00 8.35
N VAL A 78 8.20 7.34 8.23
CA VAL A 78 7.46 8.20 9.16
C VAL A 78 6.12 8.65 8.57
N LEU A 79 5.08 8.30 9.30
CA LEU A 79 3.69 8.63 9.00
C LEU A 79 3.22 9.85 9.82
N LEU A 80 2.92 10.95 9.13
CA LEU A 80 2.48 12.21 9.75
C LEU A 80 0.95 12.32 9.84
N ALA A 81 0.24 11.74 8.88
CA ALA A 81 -1.21 11.70 8.86
C ALA A 81 -1.73 10.46 8.10
N PRO A 82 -2.98 10.03 8.35
CA PRO A 82 -3.63 8.98 7.57
C PRO A 82 -3.60 9.17 6.05
N SER A 83 -3.63 10.42 5.58
CA SER A 83 -3.60 10.73 4.15
C SER A 83 -2.27 10.40 3.47
N ASN A 84 -1.18 10.22 4.22
CA ASN A 84 0.12 9.87 3.67
C ASN A 84 0.12 8.43 3.11
N PHE A 85 -0.77 7.56 3.60
CA PHE A 85 -0.98 6.22 3.05
C PHE A 85 -1.86 6.28 1.81
N VAL A 86 -1.23 6.19 0.64
CA VAL A 86 -1.93 6.10 -0.63
C VAL A 86 -2.24 4.65 -0.99
N ALA A 87 -3.48 4.39 -1.43
CA ALA A 87 -3.97 3.06 -1.75
C ALA A 87 -3.57 2.61 -3.16
N CYS A 88 -3.08 1.38 -3.25
CA CYS A 88 -2.68 0.69 -4.46
C CYS A 88 -3.31 -0.72 -4.53
N LYS A 89 -3.32 -1.34 -5.70
CA LYS A 89 -3.90 -2.68 -5.94
C LYS A 89 -3.15 -3.43 -7.05
N ALA A 90 -3.45 -4.72 -7.20
CA ALA A 90 -3.02 -5.66 -8.25
C ALA A 90 -1.58 -6.20 -8.20
N SER A 91 -0.61 -5.48 -7.67
CA SER A 91 0.77 -6.00 -7.58
C SER A 91 0.92 -6.98 -6.41
N PRO A 92 1.71 -8.06 -6.56
CA PRO A 92 2.25 -8.74 -5.39
C PRO A 92 3.22 -7.79 -4.65
N ILE A 93 3.29 -7.94 -3.33
CA ILE A 93 4.12 -7.11 -2.46
C ILE A 93 4.89 -7.97 -1.47
N ALA A 94 5.95 -7.43 -0.89
CA ALA A 94 6.53 -7.99 0.33
C ALA A 94 5.96 -7.23 1.55
N LEU A 95 5.62 -7.97 2.61
CA LEU A 95 5.13 -7.41 3.86
C LEU A 95 6.18 -7.62 4.96
N CYS A 96 7.05 -6.63 5.13
CA CYS A 96 8.18 -6.69 6.07
C CYS A 96 7.84 -6.26 7.48
N TYR A 97 6.64 -5.74 7.70
CA TYR A 97 6.23 -5.18 8.99
C TYR A 97 6.21 -6.18 10.16
N TYR A 98 6.34 -7.48 9.87
CA TYR A 98 6.47 -8.56 10.86
C TYR A 98 7.92 -9.04 11.07
N SER A 99 8.88 -8.47 10.35
CA SER A 99 10.28 -8.87 10.41
C SER A 99 10.99 -8.29 11.62
N GLY A 100 11.88 -9.06 12.22
CA GLY A 100 12.66 -8.64 13.39
C GLY A 100 13.50 -9.78 13.96
N PRO A 101 13.18 -10.30 15.17
CA PRO A 101 13.86 -11.46 15.74
C PRO A 101 13.74 -12.70 14.84
N GLU A 102 14.61 -13.69 15.08
CA GLU A 102 14.63 -14.99 14.35
C GLU A 102 13.24 -15.65 14.25
N MET A 103 12.45 -15.50 15.31
CA MET A 103 11.06 -15.95 15.39
C MET A 103 10.19 -14.77 15.81
N SER A 104 9.21 -14.44 14.97
CA SER A 104 8.19 -13.45 15.29
C SER A 104 7.28 -13.97 16.40
N ALA A 105 6.55 -13.07 17.06
CA ALA A 105 5.53 -13.45 18.04
C ALA A 105 4.39 -14.30 17.43
N GLY A 106 4.20 -14.24 16.11
CA GLY A 106 3.25 -15.07 15.36
C GLY A 106 3.76 -16.47 15.04
N GLY A 107 4.96 -16.84 15.49
CA GLY A 107 5.57 -18.15 15.23
C GLY A 107 6.16 -18.29 13.82
N THR A 108 6.27 -17.19 13.07
CA THR A 108 6.93 -17.17 11.75
C THR A 108 8.41 -16.87 11.90
N SER A 109 9.26 -17.45 11.05
CA SER A 109 10.68 -17.09 11.02
C SER A 109 10.91 -16.00 9.99
N LEU A 110 11.01 -14.75 10.47
CA LEU A 110 11.12 -13.53 9.66
C LEU A 110 12.26 -12.63 10.19
N PRO A 111 13.52 -13.12 10.24
CA PRO A 111 14.62 -12.34 10.79
C PRO A 111 14.86 -11.06 9.99
N CYS A 112 15.32 -10.01 10.66
CA CYS A 112 15.87 -8.84 10.01
C CYS A 112 17.25 -8.48 10.57
N LYS A 113 18.29 -8.81 9.80
CA LYS A 113 19.69 -8.75 10.24
C LYS A 113 20.43 -7.61 9.60
N LEU A 114 21.19 -6.87 10.40
CA LEU A 114 22.08 -5.84 9.90
C LEU A 114 23.17 -6.46 9.03
N ARG A 115 23.42 -5.85 7.86
CA ARG A 115 24.64 -6.08 7.09
C ARG A 115 25.84 -5.48 7.81
N GLU A 116 27.04 -5.87 7.39
CA GLU A 116 28.27 -5.20 7.80
C GLU A 116 28.16 -3.68 7.57
N GLY A 117 28.50 -2.89 8.59
CA GLY A 117 28.36 -1.43 8.58
C GLY A 117 26.98 -0.90 9.02
N GLY A 118 25.97 -1.77 9.19
CA GLY A 118 24.70 -1.44 9.86
C GLY A 118 23.75 -0.49 9.13
N ALA A 119 24.11 -0.01 7.92
CA ALA A 119 23.32 0.95 7.16
C ALA A 119 22.15 0.33 6.37
N ILE A 120 22.20 -0.99 6.16
CA ILE A 120 21.15 -1.80 5.52
C ILE A 120 20.92 -3.03 6.40
N ALA A 121 19.67 -3.45 6.52
CA ALA A 121 19.27 -4.72 7.09
C ALA A 121 18.64 -5.61 6.01
N ASP A 122 19.02 -6.89 6.03
CA ASP A 122 18.40 -7.95 5.25
C ASP A 122 17.21 -8.51 6.04
N CYS A 123 16.00 -8.07 5.68
CA CYS A 123 14.76 -8.52 6.30
C CYS A 123 14.08 -9.63 5.48
N THR A 124 13.74 -10.74 6.14
CA THR A 124 12.85 -11.76 5.59
C THR A 124 11.41 -11.37 5.81
N CYS A 125 10.63 -11.25 4.74
CA CYS A 125 9.27 -10.73 4.71
C CYS A 125 8.31 -11.76 4.10
N LEU A 126 7.00 -11.51 4.16
CA LEU A 126 6.01 -12.39 3.55
C LEU A 126 5.50 -11.81 2.23
N GLU A 127 5.52 -12.60 1.16
CA GLU A 127 4.89 -12.22 -0.10
C GLU A 127 3.37 -12.25 0.06
N ILE A 128 2.72 -11.13 -0.27
CA ILE A 128 1.26 -11.09 -0.43
C ILE A 128 0.96 -11.25 -1.92
N PRO A 129 0.13 -12.24 -2.31
CA PRO A 129 -0.29 -12.42 -3.70
C PRO A 129 -0.93 -11.15 -4.29
N PRO A 130 -0.94 -11.01 -5.63
CA PRO A 130 -1.64 -9.90 -6.27
C PRO A 130 -3.13 -9.93 -5.96
N GLY A 131 -3.76 -8.76 -5.92
CA GLY A 131 -5.22 -8.63 -5.77
C GLY A 131 -5.62 -7.75 -4.62
N SER A 132 -5.12 -8.03 -3.41
CA SER A 132 -5.47 -7.26 -2.21
C SER A 132 -5.07 -5.79 -2.35
N THR A 133 -5.86 -4.90 -1.72
CA THR A 133 -5.46 -3.51 -1.53
C THR A 133 -4.26 -3.44 -0.57
N TYR A 134 -3.29 -2.61 -0.93
CA TYR A 134 -2.11 -2.31 -0.12
C TYR A 134 -1.84 -0.81 -0.11
N PHE A 135 -0.99 -0.37 0.80
CA PHE A 135 -0.72 1.04 1.06
C PHE A 135 0.76 1.33 0.97
N VAL A 136 1.06 2.51 0.44
CA VAL A 136 2.40 3.09 0.40
C VAL A 136 2.38 4.39 1.17
N ASP A 137 3.31 4.56 2.11
CA ASP A 137 3.57 5.88 2.67
C ASP A 137 4.25 6.75 1.62
N ILE A 138 3.60 7.85 1.24
CA ILE A 138 4.17 8.82 0.32
C ILE A 138 5.50 9.38 0.81
N ASN A 139 5.69 9.51 2.13
CA ASN A 139 6.92 10.02 2.72
C ASN A 139 8.06 9.00 2.69
N ALA A 140 7.74 7.71 2.55
CA ALA A 140 8.73 6.63 2.58
C ALA A 140 9.03 6.04 1.20
N ILE A 141 8.77 6.79 0.13
CA ILE A 141 9.15 6.41 -1.23
C ILE A 141 10.65 6.62 -1.42
N LEU A 142 11.39 5.52 -1.53
CA LEU A 142 12.85 5.51 -1.63
C LEU A 142 13.37 5.94 -3.01
N ASN A 143 12.57 5.87 -4.08
CA ASN A 143 12.99 6.35 -5.41
C ASN A 143 12.64 7.83 -5.57
N LEU A 144 13.66 8.70 -5.70
CA LEU A 144 13.48 10.15 -5.78
C LEU A 144 12.56 10.60 -6.91
N ALA A 145 12.71 10.02 -8.11
CA ALA A 145 11.91 10.44 -9.26
C ALA A 145 10.42 10.08 -9.05
N VAL A 146 10.15 8.87 -8.54
CA VAL A 146 8.78 8.42 -8.25
C VAL A 146 8.19 9.20 -7.07
N TYR A 147 8.99 9.55 -6.06
CA TYR A 147 8.57 10.41 -4.96
C TYR A 147 8.09 11.77 -5.47
N VAL A 148 8.93 12.47 -6.25
CA VAL A 148 8.62 13.81 -6.79
C VAL A 148 7.38 13.77 -7.69
N GLU A 149 7.25 12.74 -8.54
CA GLU A 149 6.05 12.55 -9.35
C GLU A 149 4.81 12.30 -8.47
N THR A 150 4.94 11.48 -7.43
CA THR A 150 3.83 11.14 -6.55
C THR A 150 3.34 12.34 -5.75
N VAL A 151 4.22 13.12 -5.13
CA VAL A 151 3.81 14.34 -4.39
C VAL A 151 3.25 15.43 -5.31
N SER A 152 3.70 15.50 -6.57
CA SER A 152 3.14 16.42 -7.57
C SER A 152 1.68 16.08 -7.92
N VAL A 153 1.33 14.79 -7.98
CA VAL A 153 -0.02 14.33 -8.33
C VAL A 153 -0.94 14.28 -7.10
N CYS A 154 -0.45 13.73 -5.99
CA CYS A 154 -1.20 13.43 -4.78
C CYS A 154 -1.22 14.56 -3.75
N GLY A 155 -0.45 15.63 -3.98
CA GLY A 155 -0.11 16.58 -2.94
C GLY A 155 0.94 16.01 -1.98
N TRP A 156 1.62 16.88 -1.26
CA TRP A 156 2.68 16.52 -0.31
C TRP A 156 2.21 15.58 0.80
N ASP A 157 0.96 15.71 1.23
CA ASP A 157 0.36 14.92 2.29
C ASP A 157 -0.41 13.68 1.79
N GLY A 158 -0.41 13.44 0.47
CA GLY A 158 -1.15 12.36 -0.19
C GLY A 158 -2.66 12.58 -0.35
N SER A 159 -3.22 13.71 0.11
CA SER A 159 -4.67 13.90 0.23
C SER A 159 -5.46 13.90 -1.09
N GLU A 160 -4.82 14.14 -2.23
CA GLU A 160 -5.47 14.12 -3.55
C GLU A 160 -5.59 12.70 -4.13
N CYS A 161 -4.88 11.73 -3.55
CA CYS A 161 -4.89 10.34 -3.96
C CYS A 161 -5.75 9.46 -3.05
N LEU A 162 -6.20 8.33 -3.60
CA LEU A 162 -6.94 7.31 -2.85
C LEU A 162 -6.13 6.87 -1.61
N PRO A 163 -6.80 6.53 -0.49
CA PRO A 163 -8.25 6.38 -0.36
C PRO A 163 -9.01 7.69 -0.05
N LYS A 164 -8.31 8.77 0.33
CA LYS A 164 -8.95 10.04 0.72
C LYS A 164 -9.41 10.88 -0.49
N GLY A 165 -8.57 10.93 -1.51
CA GLY A 165 -8.78 11.70 -2.73
C GLY A 165 -9.42 10.89 -3.86
N LYS A 166 -9.13 11.26 -5.10
CA LYS A 166 -9.75 10.66 -6.32
C LYS A 166 -8.76 10.13 -7.34
N LYS A 167 -7.48 10.45 -7.16
CA LYS A 167 -6.40 10.06 -8.06
C LYS A 167 -5.75 8.77 -7.58
N VAL A 168 -5.20 7.99 -8.50
CA VAL A 168 -4.32 6.87 -8.14
C VAL A 168 -2.90 7.43 -8.08
N ALA A 169 -2.15 7.02 -7.06
CA ALA A 169 -0.79 7.52 -6.86
C ALA A 169 0.17 6.95 -7.93
N PRO A 170 1.05 7.77 -8.52
CA PRO A 170 2.07 7.32 -9.48
C PRO A 170 2.94 6.17 -8.96
N VAL A 171 3.26 6.13 -7.66
CA VAL A 171 3.99 5.01 -7.05
C VAL A 171 3.31 3.65 -7.25
N CYS A 172 1.97 3.59 -7.27
CA CYS A 172 1.24 2.35 -7.53
C CYS A 172 1.55 1.81 -8.94
N GLU A 173 1.62 2.69 -9.93
CA GLU A 173 1.99 2.32 -11.30
C GLU A 173 3.46 1.92 -11.40
N ALA A 174 4.35 2.61 -10.67
CA ALA A 174 5.77 2.29 -10.64
C ALA A 174 6.06 0.91 -10.04
N ILE A 175 5.37 0.53 -8.96
CA ILE A 175 5.43 -0.82 -8.37
C ILE A 175 4.91 -1.84 -9.39
N ARG A 176 3.73 -1.60 -9.95
CA ARG A 176 3.08 -2.51 -10.89
C ARG A 176 3.87 -2.75 -12.16
N LYS A 177 4.51 -1.73 -12.71
CA LYS A 177 5.35 -1.84 -13.91
C LYS A 177 6.78 -2.32 -13.63
N GLY A 178 7.15 -2.51 -12.36
CA GLY A 178 8.53 -2.84 -11.97
C GLY A 178 9.52 -1.72 -12.31
N THR A 179 9.07 -0.46 -12.33
CA THR A 179 9.93 0.69 -12.65
C THR A 179 10.41 1.44 -11.41
N LEU A 180 9.92 1.09 -10.21
CA LEU A 180 10.42 1.65 -8.96
C LEU A 180 11.91 1.29 -8.75
N TYR A 181 12.30 0.07 -9.12
CA TYR A 181 13.69 -0.37 -9.20
C TYR A 181 13.93 -0.99 -10.58
N PRO A 182 14.53 -0.26 -11.54
CA PRO A 182 14.71 -0.75 -12.91
C PRO A 182 15.78 -1.85 -13.08
N GLY A 183 16.11 -2.60 -12.02
CA GLY A 183 17.05 -3.72 -12.01
C GLY A 183 16.36 -5.08 -12.18
N LYS A 184 17.10 -6.10 -12.64
CA LYS A 184 16.55 -7.45 -12.86
C LYS A 184 16.44 -8.29 -11.57
N GLU A 185 17.02 -7.81 -10.48
CA GLU A 185 17.09 -8.50 -9.19
C GLU A 185 15.99 -8.03 -8.23
N VAL A 186 15.01 -7.27 -8.69
CA VAL A 186 13.89 -6.80 -7.86
C VAL A 186 12.59 -7.26 -8.50
N ASP A 187 11.93 -8.22 -7.86
CA ASP A 187 10.65 -8.78 -8.31
C ASP A 187 9.50 -8.56 -7.31
N LEU A 188 9.81 -7.99 -6.15
CA LEU A 188 8.84 -7.49 -5.17
C LEU A 188 9.29 -6.14 -4.60
N VAL A 189 8.33 -5.38 -4.08
CA VAL A 189 8.58 -4.15 -3.32
C VAL A 189 7.92 -4.30 -1.96
N SER A 190 8.63 -3.94 -0.90
CA SER A 190 8.06 -3.92 0.44
C SER A 190 7.03 -2.81 0.57
N THR A 191 5.82 -3.14 1.03
CA THR A 191 4.74 -2.18 1.28
C THR A 191 3.91 -2.64 2.48
N PHE A 192 2.83 -1.92 2.79
CA PHE A 192 1.95 -2.27 3.90
C PHE A 192 0.61 -2.85 3.44
N SER A 193 0.11 -3.90 4.11
CA SER A 193 -1.24 -4.44 3.89
C SER A 193 -1.76 -5.14 5.14
N ASN A 194 -3.09 -5.21 5.27
CA ASN A 194 -3.79 -5.97 6.31
C ASN A 194 -4.03 -7.44 5.93
N ALA A 195 -3.46 -7.92 4.83
CA ALA A 195 -3.69 -9.25 4.28
C ALA A 195 -3.45 -10.41 5.29
N LEU A 196 -2.62 -10.19 6.31
CA LEU A 196 -2.29 -11.21 7.31
C LEU A 196 -2.88 -10.96 8.69
N ASP A 197 -3.67 -9.91 8.90
CA ASP A 197 -4.14 -9.49 10.24
C ASP A 197 -4.93 -10.61 10.96
N GLN A 198 -5.63 -11.48 10.22
CA GLN A 198 -6.33 -12.63 10.80
C GLN A 198 -5.41 -13.77 11.27
N LYS A 199 -4.20 -13.90 10.69
CA LYS A 199 -3.23 -14.95 11.04
C LYS A 199 -2.14 -14.43 11.98
N ILE A 200 -1.70 -13.20 11.76
CA ILE A 200 -0.68 -12.49 12.54
C ILE A 200 -1.24 -11.09 12.86
N PRO A 201 -2.00 -10.95 13.96
CA PRO A 201 -2.63 -9.69 14.31
C PRO A 201 -1.62 -8.57 14.55
N ILE A 202 -1.96 -7.37 14.07
CA ILE A 202 -1.14 -6.18 14.30
C ILE A 202 -1.39 -5.65 15.72
N ALA A 203 -0.32 -5.45 16.48
CA ALA A 203 -0.41 -4.88 17.82
C ALA A 203 -0.86 -3.41 17.79
N LYS A 204 -1.74 -3.06 18.74
CA LYS A 204 -2.29 -1.70 18.89
C LYS A 204 -1.77 -0.97 20.14
N THR A 205 -1.21 -1.71 21.09
CA THR A 205 -0.68 -1.20 22.36
C THR A 205 0.62 -1.91 22.68
N ASP A 206 1.45 -1.30 23.53
CA ASP A 206 2.72 -1.85 23.99
C ASP A 206 3.64 -2.26 22.84
N ASN A 207 3.65 -1.48 21.75
CA ASN A 207 4.41 -1.76 20.54
C ASN A 207 5.36 -0.62 20.14
N ALA A 208 5.53 0.37 21.02
CA ALA A 208 6.20 1.63 20.72
C ALA A 208 7.54 1.75 21.44
N CYS A 209 8.54 2.20 20.70
CA CYS A 209 9.91 2.47 21.12
C CYS A 209 10.22 3.94 20.80
N THR A 210 9.74 4.84 21.67
CA THR A 210 9.71 6.29 21.40
C THR A 210 10.52 7.12 22.39
N ALA A 211 11.08 6.48 23.43
CA ALA A 211 11.91 7.13 24.43
C ALA A 211 13.38 7.15 24.00
N GLU A 212 14.11 8.18 24.40
CA GLU A 212 15.57 8.24 24.27
C GLU A 212 16.27 7.39 25.35
N PRO A 213 17.46 6.82 25.06
CA PRO A 213 18.16 6.86 23.77
C PRO A 213 17.45 6.01 22.71
N TYR A 214 17.38 6.54 21.48
CA TYR A 214 16.74 5.85 20.37
C TYR A 214 17.51 4.61 19.95
N THR A 215 16.79 3.63 19.40
CA THR A 215 17.36 2.36 18.92
C THR A 215 17.23 2.27 17.41
N LEU A 216 18.12 1.49 16.79
CA LEU A 216 18.18 1.34 15.35
C LEU A 216 17.05 0.41 14.87
N TYR A 217 16.35 0.79 13.80
CA TYR A 217 15.38 -0.06 13.12
C TYR A 217 15.56 0.01 11.60
N ALA A 218 14.91 -0.91 10.89
CA ALA A 218 14.88 -0.97 9.43
C ALA A 218 13.56 -0.39 8.88
N GLY A 219 13.64 0.73 8.16
CA GLY A 219 12.49 1.32 7.46
C GLY A 219 12.31 0.64 6.10
N CYS A 220 11.40 -0.33 6.03
CA CYS A 220 11.27 -1.19 4.85
C CYS A 220 10.27 -0.68 3.81
N MET A 221 9.49 0.37 4.06
CA MET A 221 8.54 0.86 3.07
C MET A 221 9.24 1.22 1.76
N THR A 222 8.72 0.68 0.66
CA THR A 222 9.27 0.73 -0.70
C THR A 222 10.67 0.15 -0.89
N ALA A 223 11.20 -0.65 0.04
CA ALA A 223 12.47 -1.36 -0.13
C ALA A 223 12.43 -2.38 -1.28
N PRO A 224 13.55 -2.60 -2.00
CA PRO A 224 13.65 -3.62 -3.03
C PRO A 224 13.70 -5.01 -2.40
N CYS A 225 12.98 -5.96 -3.00
CA CYS A 225 12.88 -7.32 -2.50
C CYS A 225 13.01 -8.37 -3.61
N THR A 226 13.56 -9.52 -3.23
CA THR A 226 13.60 -10.73 -4.05
C THR A 226 12.65 -11.79 -3.52
N ARG A 227 11.91 -12.47 -4.40
CA ARG A 227 11.12 -13.65 -4.00
C ARG A 227 12.04 -14.81 -3.66
N THR A 228 11.68 -15.57 -2.63
CA THR A 228 12.34 -16.84 -2.28
C THR A 228 11.39 -18.02 -2.52
N PRO A 229 11.91 -19.25 -2.70
CA PRO A 229 11.07 -20.44 -2.80
C PRO A 229 10.58 -20.95 -1.43
N VAL A 230 10.97 -20.30 -0.33
CA VAL A 230 10.62 -20.73 1.03
C VAL A 230 9.17 -20.36 1.31
N VAL A 231 8.38 -21.32 1.80
CA VAL A 231 6.99 -21.10 2.21
C VAL A 231 6.94 -21.03 3.73
N ASP A 232 6.35 -19.97 4.26
CA ASP A 232 6.10 -19.84 5.69
C ASP A 232 4.98 -20.80 6.12
N PRO A 233 5.22 -21.68 7.11
CA PRO A 233 4.26 -22.72 7.48
C PRO A 233 3.01 -22.20 8.20
N ILE A 234 3.06 -21.00 8.79
CA ILE A 234 1.93 -20.41 9.52
C ILE A 234 0.96 -19.75 8.55
N THR A 235 1.49 -19.01 7.59
CA THR A 235 0.68 -18.20 6.68
C THR A 235 0.42 -18.88 5.35
N GLY A 236 1.26 -19.83 4.93
CA GLY A 236 1.23 -20.47 3.61
C GLY A 236 1.76 -19.59 2.48
N ASN A 237 2.28 -18.41 2.80
CA ASN A 237 2.85 -17.49 1.82
C ASN A 237 4.31 -17.80 1.54
N PHE A 238 4.78 -17.44 0.34
CA PHE A 238 6.22 -17.40 0.07
C PHE A 238 6.88 -16.31 0.91
N GLN A 239 8.14 -16.53 1.26
CA GLN A 239 8.98 -15.50 1.86
C GLN A 239 9.65 -14.66 0.76
N ALA A 240 9.97 -13.41 1.09
CA ALA A 240 10.76 -12.50 0.28
C ALA A 240 11.95 -11.99 1.10
N GLN A 241 13.07 -11.72 0.44
CA GLN A 241 14.24 -11.10 1.07
C GLN A 241 14.33 -9.65 0.63
N CYS A 242 14.27 -8.72 1.58
CA CYS A 242 14.29 -7.29 1.31
C CYS A 242 15.54 -6.63 1.89
N ALA A 243 16.08 -5.64 1.17
CA ALA A 243 17.18 -4.81 1.63
C ALA A 243 16.63 -3.47 2.15
N CYS A 244 16.48 -3.35 3.47
CA CYS A 244 15.85 -2.20 4.10
C CYS A 244 16.90 -1.27 4.71
N PRO A 245 16.91 0.04 4.42
CA PRO A 245 17.80 0.95 5.10
C PRO A 245 17.44 1.12 6.56
N THR A 246 18.45 1.48 7.35
CA THR A 246 18.28 1.64 8.79
C THR A 246 18.17 3.11 9.18
N TYR A 247 17.42 3.36 10.24
CA TYR A 247 17.26 4.68 10.84
C TYR A 247 17.32 4.57 12.37
N LEU A 248 17.91 5.59 12.98
CA LEU A 248 18.02 5.70 14.44
C LEU A 248 17.01 6.74 14.89
N GLY A 249 15.92 6.29 15.51
CA GLY A 249 14.83 7.17 15.90
C GLY A 249 13.70 6.44 16.62
N PRO A 250 12.61 7.16 16.92
CA PRO A 250 11.41 6.53 17.47
C PRO A 250 10.78 5.61 16.42
N PHE A 251 10.15 4.53 16.86
CA PHE A 251 9.36 3.66 16.00
C PHE A 251 8.27 2.92 16.77
N GLN A 252 7.34 2.31 16.05
CA GLN A 252 6.50 1.24 16.54
C GLN A 252 6.64 0.01 15.64
N VAL A 253 6.42 -1.17 16.23
CA VAL A 253 6.51 -2.46 15.53
C VAL A 253 5.12 -3.06 15.33
N GLY A 254 5.03 -4.02 14.40
CA GLY A 254 3.78 -4.72 14.10
C GLY A 254 3.30 -5.70 15.15
N THR A 255 4.14 -6.00 16.15
CA THR A 255 3.84 -6.97 17.18
C THR A 255 3.85 -6.36 18.58
N LYS A 256 3.33 -7.10 19.56
CA LYS A 256 3.36 -6.65 20.94
C LYS A 256 4.78 -6.84 21.47
N LEU A 257 5.39 -5.77 21.97
CA LEU A 257 6.65 -5.90 22.69
C LEU A 257 6.36 -6.59 24.02
N THR A 258 7.07 -7.69 24.28
CA THR A 258 6.96 -8.45 25.52
C THR A 258 8.31 -8.40 26.24
N GLY A 259 8.36 -8.69 27.54
CA GLY A 259 9.59 -8.53 28.33
C GLY A 259 10.82 -9.28 27.79
N THR A 260 10.64 -10.29 26.93
CA THR A 260 11.72 -11.02 26.24
C THR A 260 12.20 -10.38 24.94
N ALA A 261 11.39 -9.54 24.30
CA ALA A 261 11.73 -8.83 23.07
C ALA A 261 11.34 -7.36 23.21
N GLY A 262 12.32 -6.55 23.64
CA GLY A 262 12.18 -5.11 23.81
C GLY A 262 12.47 -4.32 22.53
N CYS A 263 12.73 -3.02 22.71
CA CYS A 263 13.10 -2.11 21.64
C CYS A 263 14.49 -2.38 21.03
N GLU A 264 15.34 -3.07 21.78
CA GLU A 264 16.63 -3.57 21.30
C GLU A 264 16.54 -5.08 21.12
N LEU A 265 17.05 -5.54 19.98
CA LEU A 265 17.23 -6.96 19.70
C LEU A 265 18.72 -7.29 19.75
N GLY A 266 19.05 -8.49 20.22
CA GLY A 266 20.42 -9.00 20.21
C GLY A 266 20.92 -9.39 18.81
N ASP A 267 22.16 -9.86 18.74
CA ASP A 267 22.72 -10.58 17.59
C ASP A 267 22.65 -9.83 16.25
N ASN A 268 22.92 -8.53 16.25
CA ASN A 268 22.84 -7.66 15.06
C ASN A 268 21.48 -7.71 14.37
N THR A 269 20.43 -7.93 15.13
CA THR A 269 19.06 -7.95 14.65
C THR A 269 18.40 -6.62 14.92
N VAL A 270 17.53 -6.17 14.02
CA VAL A 270 16.71 -4.97 14.20
C VAL A 270 15.27 -5.28 13.84
N TRP A 271 14.35 -4.48 14.35
CA TRP A 271 12.97 -4.55 13.90
C TRP A 271 12.84 -3.93 12.50
N SER A 272 12.02 -4.53 11.63
CA SER A 272 11.39 -3.76 10.57
C SER A 272 10.26 -2.95 11.20
N ALA A 273 10.36 -1.64 11.11
CA ALA A 273 9.49 -0.75 11.86
C ALA A 273 9.23 0.54 11.09
N ALA A 274 8.19 1.25 11.54
CA ALA A 274 7.78 2.54 11.03
C ALA A 274 7.41 3.43 12.22
N TYR A 275 7.27 4.73 12.01
CA TYR A 275 6.89 5.65 13.07
C TYR A 275 5.64 6.44 12.73
N SER A 276 4.58 6.29 13.53
CA SER A 276 3.39 7.12 13.43
C SER A 276 3.36 8.15 14.54
N THR A 277 3.08 9.39 14.13
CA THR A 277 3.12 10.56 15.00
C THR A 277 1.79 10.87 15.69
N PHE A 278 0.72 10.18 15.28
CA PHE A 278 -0.65 10.43 15.69
C PHE A 278 -1.35 9.19 16.25
N GLY A 279 -0.60 8.15 16.59
CA GLY A 279 -1.14 6.93 17.19
C GLY A 279 -0.31 5.69 16.90
N PRO A 280 -0.93 4.50 16.84
CA PRO A 280 -0.21 3.32 16.36
C PRO A 280 0.36 3.59 14.96
N THR A 281 1.36 2.79 14.57
CA THR A 281 2.04 2.74 13.26
C THR A 281 1.11 2.69 12.05
N PHE A 282 -0.17 2.48 12.27
CA PHE A 282 -1.17 2.30 11.24
C PHE A 282 -2.30 3.32 11.40
N PRO A 283 -2.66 4.07 10.35
CA PRO A 283 -3.72 5.06 10.44
C PRO A 283 -5.10 4.43 10.52
N THR A 284 -6.08 5.21 10.99
CA THR A 284 -7.48 4.95 10.73
C THR A 284 -7.75 5.06 9.22
N ILE A 285 -7.77 3.90 8.58
CA ILE A 285 -8.29 3.69 7.21
C ILE A 285 -9.77 4.11 7.13
N PRO A 286 -10.36 4.18 5.92
CA PRO A 286 -11.81 4.20 5.78
C PRO A 286 -12.47 3.08 6.61
N ASP A 287 -13.77 3.19 6.86
CA ASP A 287 -14.53 2.24 7.69
C ASP A 287 -14.26 0.76 7.32
N CYS A 288 -13.88 0.51 6.06
CA CYS A 288 -13.34 -0.75 5.58
C CYS A 288 -12.33 -0.56 4.43
N ILE A 289 -11.51 -1.58 4.17
CA ILE A 289 -10.61 -1.68 3.01
C ILE A 289 -11.21 -2.68 2.02
N PRO A 290 -11.45 -2.30 0.76
CA PRO A 290 -11.85 -3.26 -0.25
C PRO A 290 -10.82 -4.38 -0.44
N ASP A 291 -11.33 -5.61 -0.45
CA ASP A 291 -10.59 -6.86 -0.68
C ASP A 291 -9.50 -7.17 0.35
N ALA A 292 -9.52 -6.49 1.49
CA ALA A 292 -8.80 -6.95 2.66
C ALA A 292 -9.56 -8.11 3.33
N PRO A 293 -8.87 -9.03 4.01
CA PRO A 293 -9.51 -10.08 4.79
C PRO A 293 -10.13 -9.58 6.10
N GLY A 294 -11.09 -10.35 6.62
CA GLY A 294 -11.63 -10.21 7.97
C GLY A 294 -12.35 -8.89 8.23
N ASP A 295 -12.33 -8.45 9.49
CA ASP A 295 -13.05 -7.26 9.96
C ASP A 295 -12.47 -5.94 9.42
N LYS A 296 -11.37 -6.01 8.67
CA LYS A 296 -10.80 -4.88 7.93
C LYS A 296 -11.33 -4.79 6.51
N GLY A 297 -11.84 -5.89 5.97
CA GLY A 297 -12.42 -5.99 4.64
C GLY A 297 -13.74 -5.25 4.52
N CYS A 298 -13.99 -4.64 3.36
CA CYS A 298 -15.33 -4.19 3.04
C CYS A 298 -16.27 -5.39 2.84
N PRO A 299 -17.55 -5.26 3.20
CA PRO A 299 -18.51 -6.34 2.98
C PRO A 299 -18.66 -6.64 1.49
N LEU A 300 -18.95 -7.90 1.18
CA LEU A 300 -19.45 -8.28 -0.14
C LEU A 300 -20.80 -7.59 -0.43
N LEU A 301 -21.23 -7.68 -1.69
CA LEU A 301 -22.61 -7.34 -2.04
C LEU A 301 -23.58 -8.27 -1.30
N SER A 302 -24.62 -7.70 -0.68
CA SER A 302 -25.61 -8.43 0.12
C SER A 302 -26.90 -7.59 0.18
N PRO A 303 -28.08 -8.18 0.51
CA PRO A 303 -28.39 -9.61 0.74
C PRO A 303 -28.41 -10.45 -0.56
N PRO A 304 -28.74 -11.76 -0.56
CA PRO A 304 -29.00 -12.53 -1.79
C PRO A 304 -30.49 -12.41 -2.25
N PRO A 305 -30.80 -12.02 -3.51
CA PRO A 305 -29.90 -11.46 -4.51
C PRO A 305 -29.45 -10.04 -4.14
N PRO A 306 -28.25 -9.62 -4.54
CA PRO A 306 -27.64 -8.37 -4.12
C PRO A 306 -28.36 -7.17 -4.70
N ASP A 307 -28.49 -6.15 -3.85
CA ASP A 307 -28.76 -4.81 -4.31
C ASP A 307 -27.46 -4.19 -4.84
N PHE A 308 -27.48 -3.70 -6.07
CA PHE A 308 -26.32 -3.11 -6.72
C PHE A 308 -26.38 -1.59 -6.52
N PRO A 309 -25.45 -0.99 -5.75
CA PRO A 309 -25.40 0.46 -5.64
C PRO A 309 -25.13 1.07 -7.01
N ALA A 310 -25.73 2.24 -7.28
CA ALA A 310 -25.43 2.99 -8.49
C ALA A 310 -23.94 3.39 -8.51
N PRO A 311 -23.21 3.16 -9.62
CA PRO A 311 -21.82 3.57 -9.72
C PRO A 311 -21.73 5.10 -9.60
N PRO A 312 -20.79 5.65 -8.80
CA PRO A 312 -20.60 7.09 -8.69
C PRO A 312 -20.31 7.73 -10.05
N ALA A 313 -20.81 8.95 -10.28
CA ALA A 313 -20.74 9.62 -11.60
C ALA A 313 -19.32 9.79 -12.17
N GLN A 314 -18.31 9.85 -11.31
CA GLN A 314 -16.90 9.94 -11.69
C GLN A 314 -16.27 8.61 -12.12
N ILE A 315 -16.95 7.48 -11.94
CA ILE A 315 -16.47 6.14 -12.28
C ILE A 315 -16.95 5.76 -13.68
N SER A 316 -16.04 5.33 -14.54
CA SER A 316 -16.38 4.78 -15.85
C SER A 316 -16.56 3.27 -15.80
N CYS A 317 -17.81 2.78 -15.79
CA CYS A 317 -18.08 1.34 -15.86
C CYS A 317 -17.54 0.69 -17.14
N ASN A 318 -17.46 1.43 -18.25
CA ASN A 318 -16.80 0.94 -19.46
C ASN A 318 -15.30 0.68 -19.22
N LYS A 319 -14.63 1.56 -18.47
CA LYS A 319 -13.23 1.38 -18.09
C LYS A 319 -13.07 0.24 -17.09
N VAL A 320 -13.92 0.15 -16.06
CA VAL A 320 -13.96 -0.99 -15.12
C VAL A 320 -14.06 -2.32 -15.88
N CYS A 321 -15.06 -2.48 -16.74
CA CYS A 321 -15.21 -3.70 -17.54
C CYS A 321 -14.03 -3.92 -18.51
N SER A 322 -13.41 -2.86 -19.03
CA SER A 322 -12.20 -2.98 -19.83
C SER A 322 -11.02 -3.50 -19.01
N GLU A 323 -10.85 -3.09 -17.75
CA GLU A 323 -9.77 -3.54 -16.86
C GLU A 323 -9.92 -5.04 -16.57
N TYR A 324 -11.14 -5.49 -16.22
CA TYR A 324 -11.45 -6.91 -16.08
C TYR A 324 -11.14 -7.72 -17.33
N LYS A 325 -11.55 -7.23 -18.51
CA LYS A 325 -11.38 -7.96 -19.78
C LYS A 325 -9.94 -7.97 -20.27
N LYS A 326 -9.19 -6.89 -20.08
CA LYS A 326 -7.78 -6.75 -20.49
C LYS A 326 -6.85 -7.55 -19.61
N SER A 327 -7.18 -7.68 -18.33
CA SER A 327 -6.46 -8.54 -17.41
C SER A 327 -6.59 -9.99 -17.86
N ASN A 328 -5.64 -10.51 -18.64
CA ASN A 328 -5.80 -11.78 -19.34
C ASN A 328 -4.57 -12.68 -19.27
N ARG A 329 -4.78 -13.93 -18.90
CA ARG A 329 -3.76 -14.98 -18.92
C ARG A 329 -4.29 -16.20 -19.67
N LYS A 330 -3.71 -16.50 -20.83
CA LYS A 330 -4.09 -17.64 -21.68
C LYS A 330 -5.61 -17.70 -21.98
N GLY A 331 -6.24 -16.55 -22.18
CA GLY A 331 -7.68 -16.43 -22.47
C GLY A 331 -8.60 -16.41 -21.24
N ILE A 332 -8.06 -16.49 -20.02
CA ILE A 332 -8.79 -16.29 -18.77
C ILE A 332 -8.67 -14.83 -18.34
N GLN A 333 -9.81 -14.19 -18.07
CA GLN A 333 -9.86 -12.80 -17.62
C GLN A 333 -9.65 -12.74 -16.10
N VAL A 334 -8.41 -12.47 -15.69
CA VAL A 334 -7.89 -12.65 -14.32
C VAL A 334 -8.60 -11.77 -13.31
N GLY A 335 -9.06 -10.57 -13.69
CA GLY A 335 -9.84 -9.72 -12.78
C GLY A 335 -11.07 -10.44 -12.22
N PHE A 336 -11.81 -11.18 -13.06
CA PHE A 336 -13.02 -11.86 -12.61
C PHE A 336 -12.72 -13.07 -11.73
N THR A 337 -11.67 -13.84 -12.06
CA THR A 337 -11.27 -14.99 -11.25
C THR A 337 -10.72 -14.55 -9.90
N CYS A 338 -9.98 -13.43 -9.89
CA CYS A 338 -9.47 -12.82 -8.67
C CYS A 338 -10.62 -12.38 -7.76
N ASP A 339 -11.58 -11.59 -8.25
CA ASP A 339 -12.76 -11.20 -7.45
C ASP A 339 -13.51 -12.42 -6.87
N ALA A 340 -13.71 -13.46 -7.69
CA ALA A 340 -14.47 -14.64 -7.27
C ALA A 340 -13.79 -15.45 -6.14
N THR A 341 -12.50 -15.19 -5.88
CA THR A 341 -11.69 -15.98 -4.95
C THR A 341 -11.13 -15.13 -3.81
N LEU A 342 -10.63 -13.94 -4.11
CA LEU A 342 -9.89 -13.09 -3.19
C LEU A 342 -10.69 -12.78 -1.92
N CYS A 343 -11.94 -12.35 -2.05
CA CYS A 343 -12.71 -11.89 -0.89
C CYS A 343 -13.27 -12.99 0.00
N THR A 344 -13.26 -14.24 -0.46
CA THR A 344 -13.77 -15.39 0.31
C THR A 344 -12.67 -16.35 0.74
N ALA A 345 -11.57 -16.41 -0.02
CA ALA A 345 -10.42 -17.25 0.23
C ALA A 345 -9.13 -16.45 0.48
N ALA A 346 -9.22 -15.19 0.95
CA ALA A 346 -8.05 -14.33 1.24
C ALA A 346 -7.01 -14.99 2.16
N SER A 347 -7.44 -15.89 3.05
CA SER A 347 -6.58 -16.66 3.95
C SER A 347 -5.93 -17.88 3.31
N ASP A 348 -6.28 -18.23 2.07
CA ASP A 348 -5.66 -19.28 1.26
C ASP A 348 -4.81 -18.65 0.14
N PRO A 349 -3.51 -18.42 0.39
CA PRO A 349 -2.65 -17.76 -0.58
C PRO A 349 -2.41 -18.60 -1.84
N ALA A 350 -2.61 -19.92 -1.80
CA ALA A 350 -2.46 -20.77 -2.98
C ALA A 350 -3.63 -20.56 -3.95
N LEU A 351 -4.87 -20.53 -3.43
CA LEU A 351 -6.06 -20.21 -4.21
C LEU A 351 -6.01 -18.78 -4.75
N VAL A 352 -5.65 -17.80 -3.91
CA VAL A 352 -5.53 -16.39 -4.34
C VAL A 352 -4.45 -16.24 -5.41
N THR A 353 -3.28 -16.83 -5.21
CA THR A 353 -2.20 -16.80 -6.22
C THR A 353 -2.67 -17.39 -7.54
N ARG A 354 -3.37 -18.53 -7.52
CA ARG A 354 -3.92 -19.14 -8.73
C ARG A 354 -4.93 -18.23 -9.42
N ALA A 355 -5.84 -17.63 -8.65
CA ALA A 355 -6.95 -16.83 -9.16
C ALA A 355 -6.52 -15.44 -9.69
N CYS A 356 -5.54 -14.82 -9.05
CA CYS A 356 -5.10 -13.44 -9.30
C CYS A 356 -3.78 -13.35 -10.10
N ALA A 357 -3.11 -14.48 -10.40
CA ALA A 357 -1.83 -14.44 -11.10
C ALA A 357 -1.89 -13.76 -12.48
N GLY A 358 -1.08 -12.70 -12.63
CA GLY A 358 -1.01 -11.88 -13.84
C GLY A 358 -1.85 -10.61 -13.80
N LEU A 359 -2.59 -10.37 -12.70
CA LEU A 359 -3.35 -9.13 -12.51
C LEU A 359 -2.44 -7.89 -12.51
N ASP A 360 -1.23 -8.04 -11.96
CA ASP A 360 -0.14 -7.04 -11.94
C ASP A 360 0.25 -6.53 -13.33
N LYS A 361 -0.05 -7.26 -14.40
CA LYS A 361 0.31 -6.88 -15.78
C LYS A 361 -0.60 -5.83 -16.38
N HIS A 362 -1.70 -5.49 -15.70
CA HIS A 362 -2.76 -4.64 -16.24
C HIS A 362 -3.18 -3.58 -15.23
N ASP A 363 -3.66 -2.45 -15.75
CA ASP A 363 -4.21 -1.40 -14.89
C ASP A 363 -5.55 -1.85 -14.29
N VAL A 364 -5.72 -1.62 -12.99
CA VAL A 364 -6.95 -1.86 -12.21
C VAL A 364 -7.38 -0.60 -11.46
N SER A 365 -6.88 0.57 -11.91
CA SER A 365 -7.10 1.85 -11.24
C SER A 365 -8.58 2.21 -11.11
N GLU A 366 -9.40 1.91 -12.12
CA GLU A 366 -10.82 2.22 -12.08
C GLU A 366 -11.61 1.24 -11.19
N ILE A 367 -11.21 -0.04 -11.17
CA ILE A 367 -11.72 -1.03 -10.21
C ILE A 367 -11.49 -0.55 -8.77
N LEU A 368 -10.25 -0.22 -8.42
CA LEU A 368 -9.90 0.27 -7.07
C LEU A 368 -10.69 1.52 -6.68
N LYS A 369 -10.83 2.49 -7.60
CA LYS A 369 -11.63 3.70 -7.35
C LYS A 369 -13.09 3.36 -7.06
N LEU A 370 -13.69 2.45 -7.83
CA LEU A 370 -15.09 2.07 -7.65
C LEU A 370 -15.28 1.43 -6.28
N GLU A 371 -14.48 0.42 -5.95
CA GLU A 371 -14.62 -0.35 -4.71
C GLU A 371 -14.40 0.49 -3.46
N LEU A 372 -13.40 1.40 -3.49
CA LEU A 372 -13.22 2.38 -2.40
C LEU A 372 -14.40 3.34 -2.30
N ALA A 373 -14.96 3.79 -3.42
CA ALA A 373 -16.07 4.74 -3.41
C ALA A 373 -17.39 4.11 -2.94
N VAL A 374 -17.62 2.82 -3.21
CA VAL A 374 -18.84 2.12 -2.77
C VAL A 374 -18.69 1.37 -1.45
N GLY A 375 -17.46 1.17 -0.96
CA GLY A 375 -17.18 0.42 0.25
C GLY A 375 -17.61 -1.05 0.14
N LYS A 376 -17.34 -1.69 -1.00
CA LYS A 376 -17.68 -3.09 -1.28
C LYS A 376 -16.48 -3.82 -1.87
N SER A 377 -16.21 -5.02 -1.37
CA SER A 377 -15.12 -5.87 -1.88
C SER A 377 -15.62 -6.80 -2.99
N CYS A 378 -14.76 -7.10 -3.97
CA CYS A 378 -15.00 -8.00 -5.09
C CYS A 378 -16.36 -7.76 -5.77
N ALA A 379 -16.70 -6.49 -5.98
CA ALA A 379 -18.03 -6.04 -6.36
C ALA A 379 -18.07 -5.22 -7.66
N ALA A 380 -16.92 -4.70 -8.10
CA ALA A 380 -16.86 -3.75 -9.22
C ALA A 380 -17.39 -4.36 -10.53
N SER A 381 -17.10 -5.63 -10.80
CA SER A 381 -17.62 -6.32 -11.98
C SER A 381 -19.15 -6.44 -11.97
N GLN A 382 -19.77 -6.67 -10.81
CA GLN A 382 -21.23 -6.79 -10.69
C GLN A 382 -21.91 -5.43 -10.78
N ILE A 383 -21.40 -4.44 -10.05
CA ILE A 383 -21.95 -3.06 -10.03
C ILE A 383 -21.98 -2.47 -11.44
N CYS A 384 -20.94 -2.73 -12.24
CA CYS A 384 -20.85 -2.24 -13.60
C CYS A 384 -21.45 -3.16 -14.67
N GLY A 385 -22.05 -4.30 -14.29
CA GLY A 385 -22.65 -5.25 -15.24
C GLY A 385 -21.63 -5.87 -16.21
N CYS A 386 -20.40 -6.09 -15.76
CA CYS A 386 -19.35 -6.66 -16.59
C CYS A 386 -19.53 -8.17 -16.75
N GLU A 387 -19.50 -8.66 -17.99
CA GLU A 387 -19.64 -10.09 -18.28
C GLU A 387 -18.29 -10.76 -18.61
N PRO A 388 -17.98 -11.90 -17.95
CA PRO A 388 -16.81 -12.71 -18.28
C PRO A 388 -17.02 -13.50 -19.58
N SER A 389 -15.93 -13.84 -20.27
CA SER A 389 -15.96 -14.78 -21.38
C SER A 389 -16.38 -16.18 -20.90
N LYS A 390 -16.91 -17.03 -21.80
CA LYS A 390 -17.28 -18.42 -21.47
C LYS A 390 -16.14 -19.17 -20.75
N LYS A 391 -14.91 -19.05 -21.26
CA LYS A 391 -13.74 -19.72 -20.68
C LYS A 391 -13.42 -19.21 -19.26
N THR A 392 -13.54 -17.91 -19.04
CA THR A 392 -13.39 -17.30 -17.71
C THR A 392 -14.51 -17.77 -16.78
N ASN A 393 -15.75 -17.82 -17.25
CA ASN A 393 -16.89 -18.28 -16.47
C ASN A 393 -16.75 -19.76 -16.04
N GLU A 394 -16.17 -20.60 -16.90
CA GLU A 394 -15.80 -21.97 -16.56
C GLU A 394 -14.69 -22.04 -15.50
N GLU A 395 -13.71 -21.14 -15.55
CA GLU A 395 -12.65 -21.10 -14.53
C GLU A 395 -13.14 -20.58 -13.19
N ILE A 396 -14.01 -19.57 -13.18
CA ILE A 396 -14.70 -19.11 -11.97
C ILE A 396 -15.43 -20.29 -11.31
N TRP A 397 -16.13 -21.11 -12.10
CA TRP A 397 -16.79 -22.31 -11.56
C TRP A 397 -15.80 -23.27 -10.91
N ARG A 398 -14.65 -23.55 -11.55
CA ARG A 398 -13.60 -24.42 -10.98
C ARG A 398 -12.99 -23.86 -9.70
N LEU A 399 -12.81 -22.54 -9.62
CA LEU A 399 -12.29 -21.87 -8.42
C LEU A 399 -13.31 -21.92 -7.28
N ASN A 400 -14.60 -21.70 -7.56
CA ASN A 400 -15.66 -21.88 -6.57
C ASN A 400 -15.73 -23.33 -6.08
N ASP A 401 -15.58 -24.32 -6.96
CA ASP A 401 -15.53 -25.74 -6.59
C ASP A 401 -14.32 -26.07 -5.71
N ALA A 402 -13.15 -25.51 -6.04
CA ALA A 402 -11.95 -25.64 -5.21
C ALA A 402 -12.11 -24.99 -3.83
N GLN A 403 -12.72 -23.80 -3.75
CA GLN A 403 -13.04 -23.17 -2.46
C GLN A 403 -13.94 -24.07 -1.60
N ARG A 404 -15.01 -24.64 -2.18
CA ARG A 404 -15.90 -25.57 -1.46
C ARG A 404 -15.18 -26.83 -1.00
N TYR A 405 -14.25 -27.35 -1.81
CA TYR A 405 -13.43 -28.50 -1.44
C TYR A 405 -12.56 -28.21 -0.20
N GLU A 406 -12.05 -26.98 -0.07
CA GLU A 406 -11.32 -26.49 1.11
C GLU A 406 -12.25 -26.03 2.25
N GLY A 407 -13.57 -26.24 2.14
CA GLY A 407 -14.55 -25.83 3.15
C GLY A 407 -14.83 -24.32 3.20
N ILE A 408 -14.39 -23.57 2.19
CA ILE A 408 -14.60 -22.12 2.06
C ILE A 408 -15.91 -21.87 1.29
N SER A 409 -16.78 -21.01 1.81
CA SER A 409 -18.01 -20.60 1.13
C SER A 409 -17.71 -19.50 0.10
N PRO A 410 -17.75 -19.78 -1.22
CA PRO A 410 -17.45 -18.79 -2.25
C PRO A 410 -18.51 -17.69 -2.31
N GLN A 411 -18.17 -16.55 -2.91
CA GLN A 411 -19.08 -15.40 -3.10
C GLN A 411 -20.41 -15.82 -3.75
N CYS A 412 -20.36 -16.76 -4.69
CA CYS A 412 -21.55 -17.34 -5.31
C CYS A 412 -22.55 -17.91 -4.31
N ASP A 413 -22.07 -18.59 -3.27
CA ASP A 413 -22.95 -19.23 -2.29
C ASP A 413 -23.49 -18.20 -1.29
N GLN A 414 -22.75 -17.09 -1.09
CA GLN A 414 -23.13 -16.03 -0.16
C GLN A 414 -24.12 -15.02 -0.76
N ASN A 415 -23.94 -14.64 -2.03
CA ASN A 415 -24.74 -13.60 -2.67
C ASN A 415 -25.15 -13.90 -4.13
N GLY A 416 -24.88 -15.09 -4.67
CA GLY A 416 -25.31 -15.46 -6.02
C GLY A 416 -24.54 -14.79 -7.16
N THR A 417 -23.42 -14.11 -6.88
CA THR A 417 -22.58 -13.46 -7.91
C THR A 417 -21.33 -14.27 -8.19
N LEU A 418 -20.75 -14.10 -9.38
CA LEU A 418 -19.54 -14.81 -9.81
C LEU A 418 -19.64 -16.34 -9.63
N CYS A 419 -20.79 -16.92 -9.99
CA CYS A 419 -21.02 -18.37 -9.85
C CYS A 419 -20.27 -19.22 -10.87
N GLY A 420 -19.91 -18.64 -12.01
CA GLY A 420 -19.34 -19.39 -13.11
C GLY A 420 -20.37 -20.27 -13.83
N THR A 421 -19.92 -21.05 -14.81
CA THR A 421 -20.72 -22.10 -15.44
C THR A 421 -19.94 -23.38 -15.51
N LYS A 422 -20.54 -24.48 -15.10
CA LYS A 422 -19.90 -25.80 -15.16
C LYS A 422 -19.47 -26.12 -16.60
N PRO A 423 -18.20 -26.48 -16.84
CA PRO A 423 -17.74 -26.89 -18.16
C PRO A 423 -18.60 -28.05 -18.69
N ARG A 424 -19.08 -27.94 -19.92
CA ARG A 424 -19.71 -29.07 -20.61
C ARG A 424 -18.62 -30.07 -20.98
N ARG A 425 -18.83 -31.34 -20.64
CA ARG A 425 -17.92 -32.44 -21.00
C ARG A 425 -17.82 -32.60 -22.51
#